data_AF-A0A2T4XES0-F1
#
_entry.id   AF-A0A2T4XES0-F1
#
_cell.length_a   1.000
_cell.length_b   1.000
_cell.length_c   1.000
_cell.angle_alpha   90.00
_cell.angle_beta   90.00
_cell.angle_gamma   90.00
#
_symmetry.space_group_name_H-M   'P 1'
#
loop_
_entity.id
_entity.type
_entity.pdbx_description
1 polymer ?
#
loop_
_entity_poly.entity_id
_entity_poly.type
_entity_poly.pdbx_seq_one_letter_code
_entity_poly.pdbx_strand_id
1 'polypeptide(L)'
;MDDERSNRSPFWNEFDWEAHLNEIEKRSEQLRKFITSDPKENVPRWLSLLNDSSDELDAVESFIEEELLFDEAYFPEDEDDWEDEDDGDDDLDIFFSGDYEDEEDEDDDLYAGEEWKEHSGDYTFSDYGSIDNFEIYQRALDLSVDVLRWAESANRRAKTNPQLHEFVSAVLQVGAKLAGGYSFGFELDVLGGNIAYTKKALYKANEALNILYAMKKSPFMPDREYASFSRRLFEIRNETGVYVQELRDRIQQGFE
;
A
#
# COMPACT_ATOMS: atom_id res chain seq x y z
N MET A 1 20.07 39.04 -19.81
CA MET A 1 18.83 38.24 -19.76
C MET A 1 19.35 36.84 -19.77
N ASP A 2 19.78 36.36 -18.60
CA ASP A 2 20.69 35.24 -18.49
C ASP A 2 20.19 34.30 -17.39
N ASP A 3 20.06 33.04 -17.79
CA ASP A 3 19.92 31.82 -17.00
C ASP A 3 18.81 31.70 -15.95
N GLU A 4 17.63 31.30 -16.41
CA GLU A 4 16.65 30.55 -15.60
C GLU A 4 16.76 29.01 -15.79
N ARG A 5 17.89 28.50 -16.31
CA ARG A 5 18.05 27.07 -16.67
C ARG A 5 19.08 26.29 -15.87
N SER A 6 19.40 26.72 -14.65
CA SER A 6 20.28 25.95 -13.76
C SER A 6 19.80 26.00 -12.31
N ASN A 7 18.71 25.30 -12.00
CA ASN A 7 18.43 24.86 -10.62
C ASN A 7 17.35 23.78 -10.52
N ARG A 8 17.31 22.82 -11.46
CA ARG A 8 16.57 21.58 -11.21
C ARG A 8 17.49 20.69 -10.40
N SER A 9 17.09 20.42 -9.14
CA SER A 9 17.67 19.35 -8.35
C SER A 9 17.71 18.07 -9.21
N PRO A 10 18.78 17.26 -9.14
CA PRO A 10 18.79 15.95 -9.81
C PRO A 10 17.68 15.03 -9.29
N PHE A 11 17.12 15.34 -8.11
CA PHE A 11 16.03 14.60 -7.48
C PHE A 11 14.65 15.17 -7.83
N TRP A 12 13.67 14.26 -7.97
CA TRP A 12 12.27 14.62 -8.15
C TRP A 12 11.75 15.35 -6.91
N ASN A 13 11.00 16.43 -7.13
CA ASN A 13 10.34 17.11 -6.01
C ASN A 13 9.00 16.42 -5.66
N GLU A 14 8.40 16.80 -4.53
CA GLU A 14 7.12 16.27 -4.05
C GLU A 14 6.01 16.26 -5.11
N PHE A 15 5.92 17.30 -5.94
CA PHE A 15 4.88 17.43 -6.96
C PHE A 15 5.12 16.51 -8.16
N ASP A 16 6.39 16.28 -8.51
CA ASP A 16 6.76 15.32 -9.56
C ASP A 16 6.39 13.90 -9.12
N TRP A 17 6.74 13.53 -7.87
CA TRP A 17 6.32 12.27 -7.25
C TRP A 17 4.80 12.11 -7.19
N GLU A 18 4.08 13.14 -6.75
CA GLU A 18 2.62 13.10 -6.69
C GLU A 18 1.99 12.91 -8.08
N ALA A 19 2.51 13.59 -9.11
CA ALA A 19 2.02 13.43 -10.48
C ALA A 19 2.24 12.01 -11.00
N HIS A 20 3.45 11.46 -10.82
CA HIS A 20 3.81 10.11 -11.23
C HIS A 20 2.95 9.05 -10.54
N LEU A 21 2.84 9.13 -9.21
CA LEU A 21 2.07 8.17 -8.42
C LEU A 21 0.56 8.24 -8.68
N ASN A 22 0.03 9.41 -9.04
CA ASN A 22 -1.36 9.54 -9.48
C ASN A 22 -1.60 8.88 -10.85
N GLU A 23 -0.61 8.89 -11.73
CA GLU A 23 -0.70 8.16 -13.00
C GLU A 23 -0.66 6.65 -12.80
N ILE A 24 0.24 6.17 -11.94
CA ILE A 24 0.35 4.76 -11.56
C ILE A 24 -0.98 4.27 -10.95
N GLU A 25 -1.51 4.95 -9.93
CA GLU A 25 -2.77 4.55 -9.30
C GLU A 25 -3.93 4.50 -10.30
N LYS A 26 -3.99 5.44 -11.24
CA LYS A 26 -5.04 5.44 -12.26
C LYS A 26 -4.95 4.20 -13.17
N ARG A 27 -3.74 3.72 -13.47
CA ARG A 27 -3.52 2.48 -14.23
C ARG A 27 -3.84 1.26 -13.37
N SER A 28 -3.38 1.25 -12.12
CA SER A 28 -3.69 0.21 -11.12
C SER A 28 -5.20 0.05 -10.90
N GLU A 29 -5.97 1.14 -10.77
CA GLU A 29 -7.43 1.08 -10.68
C GLU A 29 -8.11 0.48 -11.92
N GLN A 30 -7.56 0.72 -13.11
CA GLN A 30 -8.05 0.13 -14.35
C GLN A 30 -7.77 -1.37 -14.38
N LEU A 31 -6.58 -1.79 -13.95
CA LEU A 31 -6.20 -3.19 -13.83
C LEU A 31 -7.06 -3.91 -12.78
N ARG A 32 -7.25 -3.30 -11.59
CA ARG A 32 -8.12 -3.82 -10.54
C ARG A 32 -9.53 -4.01 -11.08
N LYS A 33 -10.10 -3.02 -11.78
CA LYS A 33 -11.40 -3.18 -12.44
C LYS A 33 -11.41 -4.31 -13.45
N PHE A 34 -10.32 -4.55 -14.18
CA PHE A 34 -10.25 -5.64 -15.16
C PHE A 34 -10.17 -7.02 -14.50
N ILE A 35 -9.31 -7.19 -13.49
CA ILE A 35 -9.07 -8.46 -12.80
C ILE A 35 -10.23 -8.83 -11.87
N THR A 36 -10.78 -7.85 -11.13
CA THR A 36 -11.84 -8.09 -10.14
C THR A 36 -13.26 -7.94 -10.70
N SER A 37 -13.44 -7.70 -12.00
CA SER A 37 -14.77 -7.72 -12.63
C SER A 37 -15.26 -9.16 -12.77
N ASP A 38 -15.62 -9.80 -11.66
CA ASP A 38 -16.49 -10.98 -11.72
C ASP A 38 -17.94 -10.48 -11.88
N PRO A 39 -18.60 -10.72 -13.03
CA PRO A 39 -19.92 -10.17 -13.33
C PRO A 39 -21.06 -10.72 -12.44
N LYS A 40 -20.79 -11.69 -11.55
CA LYS A 40 -21.83 -12.35 -10.74
C LYS A 40 -21.89 -11.94 -9.28
N GLU A 41 -20.81 -11.42 -8.71
CA GLU A 41 -20.76 -11.06 -7.29
C GLU A 41 -20.15 -9.66 -7.12
N ASN A 42 -21.03 -8.66 -6.97
CA ASN A 42 -20.65 -7.30 -6.57
C ASN A 42 -20.31 -7.27 -5.07
N VAL A 43 -19.37 -8.12 -4.66
CA VAL A 43 -18.90 -8.28 -3.29
C VAL A 43 -17.64 -7.42 -3.12
N PRO A 44 -17.58 -6.52 -2.12
CA PRO A 44 -16.39 -5.71 -1.88
C PRO A 44 -15.17 -6.58 -1.54
N ARG A 45 -13.98 -6.20 -2.03
CA ARG A 45 -12.75 -6.98 -1.80
C ARG A 45 -12.46 -7.22 -0.32
N TRP A 46 -12.65 -6.21 0.54
CA TRP A 46 -12.45 -6.35 1.99
C TRP A 46 -13.33 -7.45 2.60
N LEU A 47 -14.53 -7.70 2.05
CA LEU A 47 -15.41 -8.73 2.55
C LEU A 47 -14.95 -10.11 2.11
N SER A 48 -14.40 -10.24 0.90
CA SER A 48 -13.73 -11.47 0.46
C SER A 48 -12.54 -11.79 1.34
N LEU A 49 -11.64 -10.82 1.53
CA LEU A 49 -10.46 -10.96 2.39
C LEU A 49 -10.84 -11.35 3.82
N LEU A 50 -11.85 -10.70 4.40
CA LEU A 50 -12.33 -11.05 5.73
C LEU A 50 -12.86 -12.49 5.85
N ASN A 51 -13.44 -13.05 4.78
CA ASN A 51 -13.89 -14.45 4.79
C ASN A 51 -12.75 -15.44 4.56
N ASP A 52 -11.70 -15.02 3.83
CA ASP A 52 -10.54 -15.85 3.49
C ASP A 52 -9.51 -15.87 4.64
N SER A 53 -9.51 -14.83 5.48
CA SER A 53 -8.56 -14.62 6.57
C SER A 53 -8.98 -15.33 7.87
N SER A 54 -8.00 -15.57 8.73
CA SER A 54 -8.19 -16.21 10.02
C SER A 54 -8.79 -15.28 11.08
N ASP A 55 -8.39 -14.01 11.08
CA ASP A 55 -8.94 -12.95 11.92
C ASP A 55 -8.99 -11.61 11.18
N GLU A 56 -9.50 -10.57 11.85
CA GLU A 56 -9.66 -9.26 11.21
C GLU A 56 -8.35 -8.49 11.06
N LEU A 57 -7.30 -8.84 11.80
CA LEU A 57 -5.98 -8.24 11.64
C LEU A 57 -5.32 -8.81 10.38
N ASP A 58 -5.35 -10.14 10.21
CA ASP A 58 -4.91 -10.87 9.02
C ASP A 58 -5.59 -10.35 7.74
N ALA A 59 -6.89 -10.03 7.82
CA ALA A 59 -7.63 -9.41 6.72
C ALA A 59 -7.16 -7.98 6.38
N VAL A 60 -6.75 -7.20 7.39
CA VAL A 60 -6.20 -5.85 7.19
C VAL A 60 -4.80 -5.94 6.58
N GLU A 61 -3.94 -6.81 7.10
CA GLU A 61 -2.59 -7.05 6.60
C GLU A 61 -2.61 -7.52 5.16
N SER A 62 -3.43 -8.53 4.84
CA SER A 62 -3.65 -9.00 3.47
C SER A 62 -4.14 -7.89 2.54
N PHE A 63 -5.02 -7.00 3.01
CA PHE A 63 -5.47 -5.85 2.21
C PHE A 63 -4.32 -4.88 1.92
N ILE A 64 -3.49 -4.60 2.92
CA ILE A 64 -2.34 -3.71 2.77
C ILE A 64 -1.33 -4.30 1.80
N GLU A 65 -0.98 -5.58 1.97
CA GLU A 65 -0.07 -6.30 1.06
C GLU A 65 -0.58 -6.28 -0.38
N GLU A 66 -1.86 -6.55 -0.61
CA GLU A 66 -2.44 -6.45 -1.96
C GLU A 66 -2.32 -5.03 -2.54
N GLU A 67 -2.66 -4.00 -1.76
CA GLU A 67 -2.54 -2.60 -2.22
C GLU A 67 -1.09 -2.23 -2.54
N LEU A 68 -0.12 -2.71 -1.74
CA LEU A 68 1.29 -2.47 -1.97
C LEU A 68 1.78 -3.20 -3.23
N LEU A 69 1.38 -4.45 -3.44
CA LEU A 69 1.73 -5.22 -4.64
C LEU A 69 1.18 -4.58 -5.92
N PHE A 70 -0.04 -4.05 -5.86
CA PHE A 70 -0.64 -3.33 -6.99
C PHE A 70 0.05 -2.01 -7.29
N ASP A 71 0.65 -1.37 -6.29
CA ASP A 71 1.44 -0.16 -6.47
C ASP A 71 2.86 -0.52 -6.96
N GLU A 72 3.46 -1.61 -6.44
CA GLU A 72 4.78 -2.16 -6.79
C GLU A 72 4.87 -2.58 -8.27
N ALA A 73 3.86 -3.29 -8.79
CA ALA A 73 3.80 -3.77 -10.18
C ALA A 73 3.90 -2.68 -11.25
N TYR A 74 3.93 -1.41 -10.86
CA TYR A 74 4.03 -0.25 -11.74
C TYR A 74 5.25 0.65 -11.47
N PHE A 75 6.04 0.35 -10.44
CA PHE A 75 7.43 0.77 -10.47
C PHE A 75 8.10 -0.16 -11.48
N PRO A 76 8.62 0.34 -12.60
CA PRO A 76 9.56 -0.47 -13.35
C PRO A 76 10.66 -0.80 -12.33
N GLU A 77 10.75 -2.07 -11.90
CA GLU A 77 12.03 -2.60 -11.43
C GLU A 77 13.04 -2.09 -12.45
N ASP A 78 14.05 -1.35 -11.99
CA ASP A 78 14.99 -0.64 -12.83
C ASP A 78 15.20 -1.43 -14.13
N GLU A 79 14.65 -0.90 -15.24
CA GLU A 79 14.77 -1.49 -16.59
C GLU A 79 16.26 -1.57 -17.03
N ASP A 80 17.19 -1.20 -16.15
CA ASP A 80 18.63 -1.18 -16.32
C ASP A 80 19.37 -2.42 -15.74
N ASP A 81 18.70 -3.35 -15.03
CA ASP A 81 19.34 -4.62 -14.58
C ASP A 81 19.03 -5.84 -15.49
N TRP A 82 18.31 -5.63 -16.60
CA TRP A 82 18.07 -6.65 -17.64
C TRP A 82 18.85 -6.40 -18.95
N GLU A 83 19.74 -5.41 -19.02
CA GLU A 83 20.66 -5.24 -20.16
C GLU A 83 22.04 -5.86 -19.85
N ASP A 84 22.16 -7.17 -20.14
CA ASP A 84 23.32 -7.87 -20.72
C ASP A 84 23.45 -9.34 -20.23
N GLU A 85 22.41 -10.15 -20.39
CA GLU A 85 22.60 -11.60 -20.57
C GLU A 85 22.20 -12.01 -21.99
N ASP A 86 23.19 -11.90 -22.87
CA ASP A 86 23.47 -12.79 -24.00
C ASP A 86 22.41 -12.92 -25.11
N ASP A 87 22.47 -12.01 -26.09
CA ASP A 87 22.02 -12.31 -27.45
C ASP A 87 22.95 -13.36 -28.10
N GLY A 88 22.67 -14.62 -27.78
CA GLY A 88 23.30 -15.82 -28.34
C GLY A 88 22.27 -16.88 -28.72
N ASP A 89 21.52 -16.58 -29.78
CA ASP A 89 20.58 -17.42 -30.55
C ASP A 89 20.62 -18.96 -30.35
N ASP A 90 19.40 -19.52 -30.41
CA ASP A 90 19.02 -20.86 -30.86
C ASP A 90 19.14 -22.05 -29.88
N ASP A 91 18.03 -22.39 -29.20
CA ASP A 91 17.39 -23.73 -29.31
C ASP A 91 16.19 -23.88 -28.33
N LEU A 92 15.06 -23.24 -28.68
CA LEU A 92 13.77 -23.35 -27.98
C LEU A 92 12.87 -24.40 -28.66
N ASP A 93 13.33 -25.66 -28.78
CA ASP A 93 12.54 -26.73 -29.43
C ASP A 93 12.67 -28.14 -28.80
N ILE A 94 12.86 -28.23 -27.47
CA ILE A 94 12.89 -29.54 -26.75
C ILE A 94 12.15 -29.47 -25.40
N PHE A 95 10.84 -29.17 -25.38
CA PHE A 95 10.04 -29.43 -24.15
C PHE A 95 8.62 -29.94 -24.41
N PHE A 96 8.40 -30.65 -25.53
CA PHE A 96 7.21 -31.47 -25.75
C PHE A 96 7.54 -32.77 -26.51
N SER A 97 8.34 -33.66 -25.91
CA SER A 97 8.28 -35.11 -26.20
C SER A 97 9.10 -35.87 -25.17
N GLY A 98 8.43 -36.63 -24.30
CA GLY A 98 9.08 -37.44 -23.27
C GLY A 98 9.91 -38.61 -23.79
N ASP A 99 10.80 -39.10 -22.95
CA ASP A 99 10.77 -40.46 -22.41
C ASP A 99 11.71 -40.52 -21.19
N TYR A 100 11.45 -41.45 -20.28
CA TYR A 100 12.14 -41.65 -19.01
C TYR A 100 13.58 -42.16 -19.21
N GLU A 101 14.53 -41.74 -18.37
CA GLU A 101 15.57 -42.61 -17.83
C GLU A 101 16.17 -42.00 -16.54
N ASP A 102 16.52 -42.91 -15.64
CA ASP A 102 16.64 -42.85 -14.18
C ASP A 102 18.13 -42.84 -13.81
N GLU A 103 18.67 -41.81 -13.14
CA GLU A 103 19.92 -41.93 -12.36
C GLU A 103 19.88 -41.03 -11.11
N GLU A 104 20.23 -41.66 -9.99
CA GLU A 104 20.21 -41.18 -8.60
C GLU A 104 21.29 -40.11 -8.30
N ASP A 105 21.04 -39.40 -7.19
CA ASP A 105 22.01 -38.83 -6.23
C ASP A 105 22.14 -37.30 -6.11
N GLU A 106 22.17 -36.90 -4.83
CA GLU A 106 22.57 -35.62 -4.21
C GLU A 106 21.45 -34.57 -3.90
N ASP A 107 20.65 -34.93 -2.88
CA ASP A 107 20.07 -33.99 -1.92
C ASP A 107 21.21 -33.21 -1.20
N ASP A 108 21.47 -31.93 -1.53
CA ASP A 108 22.09 -30.99 -0.57
C ASP A 108 22.08 -29.47 -0.91
N ASP A 109 21.30 -28.97 -1.87
CA ASP A 109 21.33 -27.52 -2.24
C ASP A 109 20.01 -26.74 -1.99
N LEU A 110 19.21 -27.13 -0.99
CA LEU A 110 17.95 -26.45 -0.66
C LEU A 110 18.08 -25.16 0.18
N TYR A 111 19.30 -24.70 0.47
CA TYR A 111 19.57 -23.51 1.30
C TYR A 111 20.46 -22.44 0.64
N ALA A 112 20.94 -22.67 -0.58
CA ALA A 112 21.74 -21.70 -1.33
C ALA A 112 20.83 -20.65 -2.01
N GLY A 113 20.13 -19.87 -1.20
CA GLY A 113 19.16 -18.90 -1.69
C GLY A 113 18.46 -18.12 -0.59
N GLU A 114 18.96 -18.12 0.65
CA GLU A 114 18.45 -17.27 1.74
C GLU A 114 19.42 -16.17 2.18
N GLU A 115 20.64 -16.13 1.62
CA GLU A 115 21.67 -15.11 1.96
C GLU A 115 21.24 -13.68 1.58
N TRP A 116 20.41 -13.51 0.55
CA TRP A 116 19.84 -12.20 0.20
C TRP A 116 18.89 -11.64 1.27
N LYS A 117 18.29 -12.49 2.12
CA LYS A 117 17.50 -12.04 3.28
C LYS A 117 18.38 -11.55 4.43
N GLU A 118 19.63 -12.00 4.54
CA GLU A 118 20.56 -11.46 5.54
C GLU A 118 21.03 -10.04 5.16
N HIS A 119 21.10 -9.72 3.86
CA HIS A 119 21.44 -8.38 3.39
C HIS A 119 20.30 -7.35 3.48
N SER A 120 19.03 -7.78 3.47
CA SER A 120 17.90 -6.87 3.72
C SER A 120 17.72 -6.51 5.21
N GLY A 121 18.28 -7.32 6.12
CA GLY A 121 18.26 -7.05 7.56
C GLY A 121 19.09 -5.83 7.96
N ASP A 122 20.23 -5.58 7.31
CA ASP A 122 21.13 -4.46 7.63
C ASP A 122 20.62 -3.09 7.14
N TYR A 123 19.64 -3.05 6.22
CA TYR A 123 18.98 -1.80 5.80
C TYR A 123 17.98 -1.27 6.85
N THR A 124 17.62 -2.09 7.87
CA THR A 124 16.70 -1.70 8.95
C THR A 124 17.36 -0.93 10.11
N PHE A 125 18.67 -0.64 10.02
CA PHE A 125 19.44 0.06 11.05
C PHE A 125 19.66 1.57 10.78
N SER A 126 18.82 2.21 9.96
CA SER A 126 18.68 3.68 10.02
C SER A 126 17.81 4.04 11.25
N ASP A 127 17.89 5.27 11.77
CA ASP A 127 17.19 5.73 12.99
C ASP A 127 15.64 5.62 12.97
N TYR A 128 15.07 4.99 11.93
CA TYR A 128 13.67 4.66 11.76
C TYR A 128 13.52 3.14 11.95
N GLY A 129 13.03 2.72 13.11
CA GLY A 129 12.84 1.30 13.42
C GLY A 129 11.83 0.59 12.51
N SER A 130 11.38 -0.61 12.89
CA SER A 130 10.26 -1.28 12.17
C SER A 130 9.07 -0.33 12.00
N ILE A 131 8.29 -0.49 10.92
CA ILE A 131 6.99 0.17 10.73
C ILE A 131 6.04 -0.05 11.93
N ASP A 132 6.32 -1.08 12.74
CA ASP A 132 5.66 -1.34 14.02
C ASP A 132 5.80 -0.20 15.04
N ASN A 133 6.86 0.60 14.94
CA ASN A 133 7.07 1.77 15.79
C ASN A 133 6.39 3.04 15.24
N PHE A 134 5.78 2.97 14.04
CA PHE A 134 5.10 4.11 13.45
C PHE A 134 3.70 4.27 14.06
N GLU A 135 3.60 5.10 15.09
CA GLU A 135 2.38 5.23 15.92
C GLU A 135 1.10 5.60 15.15
N ILE A 136 1.22 6.37 14.07
CA ILE A 136 0.06 6.74 13.23
C ILE A 136 -0.44 5.51 12.48
N TYR A 137 0.47 4.70 11.95
CA TYR A 137 0.15 3.46 11.24
C TYR A 137 -0.50 2.43 12.18
N GLN A 138 0.07 2.21 13.37
CA GLN A 138 -0.51 1.29 14.36
C GLN A 138 -1.95 1.68 14.74
N ARG A 139 -2.22 2.97 14.93
CA ARG A 139 -3.59 3.44 15.20
C ARG A 139 -4.54 3.29 14.00
N ALA A 140 -4.01 3.39 12.77
CA ALA A 140 -4.78 3.13 11.56
C ALA A 140 -5.12 1.63 11.42
N LEU A 141 -4.19 0.72 11.77
CA LEU A 141 -4.44 -0.72 11.84
C LEU A 141 -5.53 -1.04 12.86
N ASP A 142 -5.36 -0.57 14.10
CA ASP A 142 -6.36 -0.77 15.16
C ASP A 142 -7.75 -0.28 14.75
N LEU A 143 -7.81 0.84 14.03
CA LEU A 143 -9.08 1.39 13.56
C LEU A 143 -9.68 0.52 12.46
N SER A 144 -8.85 0.04 11.54
CA SER A 144 -9.26 -0.83 10.44
C SER A 144 -9.84 -2.14 10.97
N VAL A 145 -9.19 -2.78 11.94
CA VAL A 145 -9.67 -3.99 12.62
C VAL A 145 -11.04 -3.77 13.24
N ASP A 146 -11.20 -2.69 14.01
CA ASP A 146 -12.49 -2.40 14.66
C ASP A 146 -13.60 -2.06 13.66
N VAL A 147 -13.26 -1.39 12.55
CA VAL A 147 -14.21 -1.08 11.47
C VAL A 147 -14.61 -2.35 10.73
N LEU A 148 -13.70 -3.29 10.47
CA LEU A 148 -14.01 -4.59 9.89
C LEU A 148 -14.94 -5.40 10.81
N ARG A 149 -14.59 -5.52 12.10
CA ARG A 149 -15.46 -6.16 13.12
C ARG A 149 -16.86 -5.57 13.14
N TRP A 150 -16.95 -4.25 13.15
CA TRP A 150 -18.24 -3.56 13.12
C TRP A 150 -19.01 -3.87 11.82
N ALA A 151 -18.35 -3.77 10.67
CA ALA A 151 -18.96 -4.02 9.37
C ALA A 151 -19.42 -5.48 9.22
N GLU A 152 -18.68 -6.43 9.79
CA GLU A 152 -19.03 -7.85 9.82
C GLU A 152 -20.27 -8.11 10.69
N SER A 153 -20.36 -7.44 11.85
CA SER A 153 -21.51 -7.54 12.75
C SER A 153 -22.78 -6.89 12.20
N ALA A 154 -22.67 -6.08 11.15
CA ALA A 154 -23.78 -5.35 10.56
C ALA A 154 -24.82 -6.29 9.92
N ASN A 155 -26.09 -5.89 9.95
CA ASN A 155 -27.16 -6.69 9.35
C ASN A 155 -27.04 -6.76 7.81
N ARG A 156 -27.71 -7.75 7.20
CA ARG A 156 -27.66 -7.98 5.74
C ARG A 156 -28.01 -6.74 4.90
N ARG A 157 -28.92 -5.88 5.34
CA ARG A 157 -29.29 -4.64 4.62
C ARG A 157 -28.18 -3.60 4.68
N ALA A 158 -27.44 -3.53 5.78
CA ALA A 158 -26.28 -2.66 5.92
C ALA A 158 -25.12 -3.16 5.04
N LYS A 159 -24.89 -4.48 5.00
CA LYS A 159 -23.87 -5.13 4.17
C LYS A 159 -24.12 -5.04 2.65
N THR A 160 -25.26 -4.51 2.21
CA THR A 160 -25.51 -4.19 0.79
C THR A 160 -25.42 -2.70 0.51
N ASN A 161 -25.11 -1.87 1.51
CA ASN A 161 -25.07 -0.43 1.35
C ASN A 161 -23.69 0.01 0.81
N PRO A 162 -23.64 0.65 -0.38
CA PRO A 162 -22.39 1.12 -0.97
C PRO A 162 -21.60 2.06 -0.06
N GLN A 163 -22.27 2.92 0.72
CA GLN A 163 -21.59 3.87 1.61
C GLN A 163 -20.83 3.15 2.74
N LEU A 164 -21.32 2.00 3.21
CA LEU A 164 -20.61 1.19 4.18
C LEU A 164 -19.34 0.62 3.54
N HIS A 165 -19.44 0.11 2.31
CA HIS A 165 -18.29 -0.43 1.59
C HIS A 165 -17.23 0.63 1.30
N GLU A 166 -17.64 1.80 0.81
CA GLU A 166 -16.76 2.95 0.57
C GLU A 166 -16.09 3.41 1.86
N PHE A 167 -16.81 3.44 2.99
CA PHE A 167 -16.24 3.80 4.29
C PHE A 167 -15.17 2.80 4.74
N VAL A 168 -15.47 1.49 4.71
CA VAL A 168 -14.53 0.44 5.11
C VAL A 168 -13.28 0.50 4.23
N SER A 169 -13.44 0.58 2.91
CA SER A 169 -12.31 0.69 1.98
C SER A 169 -11.47 1.96 2.24
N ALA A 170 -12.11 3.11 2.46
CA ALA A 170 -11.38 4.36 2.74
C ALA A 170 -10.58 4.29 4.05
N VAL A 171 -11.09 3.61 5.08
CA VAL A 171 -10.35 3.40 6.35
C VAL A 171 -9.16 2.48 6.13
N LEU A 172 -9.33 1.34 5.45
CA LEU A 172 -8.25 0.39 5.15
C LEU A 172 -7.13 1.05 4.32
N GLN A 173 -7.50 1.88 3.35
CA GLN A 173 -6.54 2.60 2.51
C GLN A 173 -5.71 3.62 3.28
N VAL A 174 -6.11 4.08 4.48
CA VAL A 174 -5.23 4.91 5.31
C VAL A 174 -3.99 4.13 5.72
N GLY A 175 -4.16 2.90 6.22
CA GLY A 175 -3.06 2.01 6.59
C GLY A 175 -2.17 1.67 5.40
N ALA A 176 -2.78 1.26 4.28
CA ALA A 176 -2.05 0.91 3.07
C ALA A 176 -1.19 2.06 2.53
N LYS A 177 -1.72 3.29 2.51
CA LYS A 177 -0.96 4.45 2.00
C LYS A 177 0.09 4.94 2.99
N LEU A 178 -0.09 4.74 4.30
CA LEU A 178 0.98 4.98 5.28
C LEU A 178 2.11 3.97 5.13
N ALA A 179 1.79 2.69 4.94
CA ALA A 179 2.78 1.64 4.69
C ALA A 179 3.55 1.88 3.39
N GLY A 180 2.86 2.23 2.31
CA GLY A 180 3.50 2.56 1.03
C GLY A 180 4.39 3.79 1.12
N GLY A 181 4.01 4.81 1.91
CA GLY A 181 4.90 5.94 2.16
C GLY A 181 6.14 5.53 2.94
N TYR A 182 5.97 4.69 3.96
CA TYR A 182 7.08 4.17 4.77
C TYR A 182 8.07 3.34 3.95
N SER A 183 7.57 2.51 3.01
CA SER A 183 8.41 1.63 2.18
C SER A 183 9.30 2.37 1.19
N PHE A 184 8.96 3.60 0.79
CA PHE A 184 9.87 4.45 0.01
C PHE A 184 11.14 4.82 0.78
N GLY A 185 11.11 4.82 2.11
CA GLY A 185 12.23 5.24 2.93
C GLY A 185 12.31 6.75 3.17
N PHE A 186 13.48 7.20 3.63
CA PHE A 186 13.69 8.53 4.19
C PHE A 186 14.87 9.29 3.56
N GLU A 187 15.49 8.72 2.53
CA GLU A 187 16.58 9.35 1.77
C GLU A 187 16.05 10.47 0.88
N LEU A 188 16.87 11.49 0.61
CA LEU A 188 16.41 12.76 0.01
C LEU A 188 15.78 12.58 -1.39
N ASP A 189 16.26 11.60 -2.15
CA ASP A 189 15.83 11.25 -3.50
C ASP A 189 14.44 10.58 -3.55
N VAL A 190 14.11 9.78 -2.54
CA VAL A 190 12.85 9.02 -2.41
C VAL A 190 11.86 9.62 -1.40
N LEU A 191 12.30 10.56 -0.56
CA LEU A 191 11.48 11.22 0.47
C LEU A 191 10.26 11.94 -0.12
N GLY A 192 10.35 12.41 -1.38
CA GLY A 192 9.20 12.95 -2.10
C GLY A 192 8.09 11.92 -2.35
N GLY A 193 8.45 10.67 -2.62
CA GLY A 193 7.52 9.54 -2.74
C GLY A 193 6.81 9.23 -1.41
N ASN A 194 7.58 9.19 -0.32
CA ASN A 194 7.05 9.03 1.03
C ASN A 194 6.02 10.13 1.39
N ILE A 195 6.35 11.39 1.11
CA ILE A 195 5.42 12.52 1.33
C ILE A 195 4.16 12.38 0.47
N ALA A 196 4.29 12.00 -0.80
CA ALA A 196 3.16 11.85 -1.70
C ALA A 196 2.18 10.74 -1.22
N TYR A 197 2.70 9.59 -0.78
CA TYR A 197 1.88 8.53 -0.19
C TYR A 197 1.25 8.92 1.15
N THR A 198 2.00 9.58 2.01
CA THR A 198 1.47 10.10 3.27
C THR A 198 0.33 11.11 3.03
N LYS A 199 0.42 11.94 1.99
CA LYS A 199 -0.67 12.82 1.55
C LYS A 199 -1.88 12.03 1.03
N LYS A 200 -1.68 10.92 0.33
CA LYS A 200 -2.77 10.03 -0.08
C LYS A 200 -3.45 9.40 1.14
N ALA A 201 -2.71 8.97 2.16
CA ALA A 201 -3.29 8.53 3.43
C ALA A 201 -4.14 9.64 4.09
N LEU A 202 -3.65 10.88 4.10
CA LEU A 202 -4.39 12.03 4.59
C LEU A 202 -5.68 12.28 3.79
N TYR A 203 -5.64 12.14 2.46
CA TYR A 203 -6.83 12.23 1.61
C TYR A 203 -7.86 11.16 1.99
N LYS A 204 -7.42 9.91 2.15
CA LYS A 204 -8.28 8.78 2.55
C LYS A 204 -8.89 8.94 3.93
N ALA A 205 -8.16 9.48 4.90
CA ALA A 205 -8.70 9.81 6.21
C ALA A 205 -9.80 10.89 6.13
N ASN A 206 -9.63 11.90 5.27
CA ASN A 206 -10.67 12.91 5.02
C ASN A 206 -11.89 12.32 4.29
N GLU A 207 -11.67 11.46 3.30
CA GLU A 207 -12.73 10.74 2.59
C GLU A 207 -13.57 9.90 3.57
N ALA A 208 -12.91 9.10 4.42
CA ALA A 208 -13.56 8.30 5.45
C ALA A 208 -14.40 9.16 6.42
N LEU A 209 -13.88 10.32 6.87
CA LEU A 209 -14.63 11.26 7.71
C LEU A 209 -15.89 11.80 7.01
N ASN A 210 -15.78 12.14 5.73
CA ASN A 210 -16.90 12.66 4.95
C ASN A 210 -18.00 11.60 4.77
N ILE A 211 -17.61 10.35 4.47
CA ILE A 211 -18.56 9.24 4.34
C ILE A 211 -19.20 8.93 5.69
N LEU A 212 -18.41 8.88 6.78
CA LEU A 212 -18.92 8.67 8.13
C LEU A 212 -19.96 9.74 8.52
N TYR A 213 -19.68 11.01 8.21
CA TYR A 213 -20.61 12.11 8.43
C TYR A 213 -21.94 11.90 7.67
N ALA A 214 -21.87 11.47 6.41
CA ALA A 214 -23.06 11.14 5.62
C ALA A 214 -23.86 9.96 6.21
N MET A 215 -23.17 8.98 6.81
CA MET A 215 -23.79 7.82 7.45
C MET A 215 -24.35 8.08 8.85
N LYS A 216 -24.14 9.27 9.45
CA LYS A 216 -24.55 9.56 10.84
C LYS A 216 -26.01 9.24 11.16
N LYS A 217 -26.92 9.42 10.20
CA LYS A 217 -28.36 9.18 10.38
C LYS A 217 -28.82 7.82 9.85
N SER A 218 -27.89 6.99 9.40
CA SER A 218 -28.20 5.68 8.85
C SER A 218 -28.64 4.72 9.96
N PRO A 219 -29.64 3.85 9.72
CA PRO A 219 -30.13 2.90 10.73
C PRO A 219 -29.09 1.90 11.25
N PHE A 220 -27.98 1.73 10.52
CA PHE A 220 -26.89 0.80 10.83
C PHE A 220 -25.67 1.49 11.46
N MET A 221 -25.75 2.80 11.74
CA MET A 221 -24.67 3.57 12.36
C MET A 221 -25.12 4.05 13.76
N PRO A 222 -24.86 3.27 14.82
CA PRO A 222 -25.16 3.69 16.18
C PRO A 222 -24.33 4.92 16.58
N ASP A 223 -24.89 5.81 17.40
CA ASP A 223 -24.21 7.02 17.87
C ASP A 223 -22.87 6.73 18.56
N ARG A 224 -22.76 5.60 19.26
CA ARG A 224 -21.53 5.15 19.92
C ARG A 224 -20.42 4.86 18.89
N GLU A 225 -20.73 4.09 17.85
CA GLU A 225 -19.75 3.74 16.82
C GLU A 225 -19.37 4.96 15.98
N TYR A 226 -20.36 5.78 15.63
CA TYR A 226 -20.11 7.06 14.97
C TYR A 226 -19.13 7.94 15.76
N ALA A 227 -19.37 8.12 17.07
CA ALA A 227 -18.52 8.95 17.91
C ALA A 227 -17.11 8.36 18.07
N SER A 228 -17.01 7.04 18.23
CA SER A 228 -15.73 6.33 18.34
C SER A 228 -14.89 6.47 17.08
N PHE A 229 -15.44 6.10 15.92
CA PHE A 229 -14.75 6.16 14.64
C PHE A 229 -14.42 7.60 14.25
N SER A 230 -15.34 8.54 14.45
CA SER A 230 -15.10 9.94 14.13
C SER A 230 -13.93 10.50 14.93
N ARG A 231 -13.86 10.22 16.23
CA ARG A 231 -12.74 10.69 17.08
C ARG A 231 -11.40 10.13 16.60
N ARG A 232 -11.32 8.82 16.39
CA ARG A 232 -10.07 8.14 15.97
C ARG A 232 -9.61 8.59 14.58
N LEU A 233 -10.55 8.74 13.63
CA LEU A 233 -10.23 9.27 12.31
C LEU A 233 -9.75 10.72 12.36
N PHE A 234 -10.33 11.57 13.22
CA PHE A 234 -9.86 12.94 13.41
C PHE A 234 -8.43 12.98 13.97
N GLU A 235 -8.13 12.13 14.95
CA GLU A 235 -6.78 12.00 15.52
C GLU A 235 -5.78 11.57 14.45
N ILE A 236 -6.05 10.46 13.73
CA ILE A 236 -5.21 9.95 12.64
C ILE A 236 -5.01 11.04 11.56
N ARG A 237 -6.08 11.67 11.09
CA ARG A 237 -6.01 12.73 10.06
C ARG A 237 -5.12 13.90 10.49
N ASN A 238 -5.25 14.36 11.74
CA ASN A 238 -4.41 15.43 12.26
C ASN A 238 -2.95 14.99 12.35
N GLU A 239 -2.75 13.79 12.90
CA GLU A 239 -1.51 13.02 12.98
C GLU A 239 -0.72 13.06 11.68
N THR A 240 -1.34 12.47 10.65
CA THR A 240 -0.80 12.37 9.31
C THR A 240 -0.49 13.76 8.71
N GLY A 241 -1.35 14.76 8.98
CA GLY A 241 -1.12 16.12 8.51
C GLY A 241 0.12 16.79 9.11
N VAL A 242 0.41 16.53 10.40
CA VAL A 242 1.64 16.97 11.07
C VAL A 242 2.83 16.22 10.49
N TYR A 243 2.72 14.90 10.36
CA TYR A 243 3.79 14.05 9.82
C TYR A 243 4.22 14.46 8.40
N VAL A 244 3.29 14.86 7.53
CA VAL A 244 3.63 15.46 6.22
C VAL A 244 4.53 16.70 6.35
N GLN A 245 4.28 17.57 7.34
CA GLN A 245 5.15 18.73 7.55
C GLN A 245 6.52 18.31 8.09
N GLU A 246 6.57 17.34 9.00
CA GLU A 246 7.85 16.81 9.53
C GLU A 246 8.73 16.24 8.41
N LEU A 247 8.14 15.50 7.46
CA LEU A 247 8.87 15.01 6.28
C LEU A 247 9.36 16.15 5.37
N ARG A 248 8.57 17.21 5.19
CA ARG A 248 8.99 18.40 4.41
C ARG A 248 10.09 19.19 5.10
N ASP A 249 10.05 19.30 6.42
CA ASP A 249 11.07 19.97 7.20
C ASP A 249 12.40 19.23 7.10
N ARG A 250 12.38 17.88 6.99
CA ARG A 250 13.58 17.08 6.72
C ARG A 250 14.20 17.37 5.37
N ILE A 251 13.40 17.54 4.31
CA ILE A 251 13.91 17.97 3.01
C ILE A 251 14.67 19.30 3.18
N GLN A 252 14.08 20.26 3.90
CA GLN A 252 14.69 21.57 4.09
C GLN A 252 15.98 21.51 4.93
N GLN A 253 16.04 20.64 5.94
CA GLN A 253 17.23 20.46 6.80
C GLN A 253 18.34 19.65 6.12
N GLY A 254 18.00 18.75 5.19
CA GLY A 254 18.95 17.97 4.39
C GLY A 254 19.60 18.74 3.22
N PHE A 255 19.23 20.00 3.01
CA PHE A 255 19.82 20.91 2.01
C PHE A 255 20.87 21.89 2.59
N GLU A 256 21.34 21.71 3.83
CA GLU A 256 22.49 22.46 4.38
C GLU A 256 23.84 21.79 4.11
#